data_AF-A0A0D0S4D6-F1
#
_entry.id   AF-A0A0D0S4D6-F1
#
_cell.length_a   1.000
_cell.length_b   1.000
_cell.length_c   1.000
_cell.angle_alpha   90.00
_cell.angle_beta   90.00
_cell.angle_gamma   90.00
#
_symmetry.space_group_name_H-M   'P 1'
#
loop_
_entity.id
_entity.type
_entity.pdbx_description
1 polymer ?
#
loop_
_entity_poly.entity_id
_entity_poly.type
_entity_poly.pdbx_seq_one_letter_code
_entity_poly.pdbx_strand_id
1 'polypeptide(L)'
;MRSQIPKEGEHVVAPDRILLQTDGQAIMPDVTGWSLRDVMKLADLLQLKPSFIGSGYVFRQNISPGAVVKQHDYIIVELAKPSHIDEKQQTDTEQQVDGPVD
;
A
#
# COMPACT_ATOMS: atom_id res chain seq x y z
N MET A 1 -30.33 -22.46 -7.12
CA MET A 1 -28.87 -22.21 -7.09
C MET A 1 -28.70 -20.81 -6.49
N ARG A 2 -28.16 -20.70 -5.28
CA ARG A 2 -27.92 -19.41 -4.63
C ARG A 2 -26.61 -18.86 -5.20
N SER A 3 -26.70 -17.92 -6.13
CA SER A 3 -25.52 -17.20 -6.62
C SER A 3 -25.12 -16.19 -5.55
N GLN A 4 -23.98 -16.41 -4.88
CA GLN A 4 -23.39 -15.40 -4.00
C GLN A 4 -22.58 -14.42 -4.87
N ILE A 5 -22.84 -13.13 -4.66
CA ILE A 5 -21.96 -12.06 -5.13
C ILE A 5 -21.46 -11.37 -3.86
N PRO A 6 -20.14 -11.27 -3.63
CA PRO A 6 -19.07 -11.81 -4.47
C PRO A 6 -18.96 -13.34 -4.38
N LYS A 7 -18.40 -13.98 -5.41
CA LYS A 7 -18.06 -15.41 -5.38
C LYS A 7 -16.96 -15.66 -4.32
N GLU A 8 -16.84 -16.89 -3.86
CA GLU A 8 -15.72 -17.32 -2.99
C GLU A 8 -14.38 -16.97 -3.66
N GLY A 9 -13.54 -16.15 -3.01
CA GLY A 9 -12.30 -15.59 -3.56
C GLY A 9 -12.43 -14.22 -4.25
N GLU A 10 -13.65 -13.70 -4.44
CA GLU A 10 -13.90 -12.35 -4.93
C GLU A 10 -14.00 -11.42 -3.71
N HIS A 11 -12.96 -10.61 -3.48
CA HIS A 11 -12.95 -9.71 -2.33
C HIS A 11 -13.92 -8.55 -2.57
N VAL A 12 -14.79 -8.34 -1.57
CA VAL A 12 -15.72 -7.22 -1.45
C VAL A 12 -14.95 -5.90 -1.62
N VAL A 13 -15.54 -4.95 -2.36
CA VAL A 13 -15.04 -3.56 -2.44
C VAL A 13 -14.63 -3.11 -1.05
N ALA A 14 -13.35 -2.81 -0.85
CA ALA A 14 -12.86 -2.36 0.45
C ALA A 14 -13.72 -1.18 0.92
N PRO A 15 -14.17 -1.15 2.19
CA PRO A 15 -14.96 -0.04 2.69
C PRO A 15 -14.19 1.26 2.45
N ASP A 16 -14.89 2.30 1.98
CA ASP A 16 -14.28 3.59 1.72
C ASP A 16 -13.57 4.10 2.98
N ARG A 17 -12.28 4.40 2.84
CA ARG A 17 -11.45 4.91 3.93
C ARG A 17 -11.74 6.40 4.14
N ILE A 18 -11.96 6.79 5.40
CA ILE A 18 -12.06 8.20 5.81
C ILE A 18 -10.67 8.71 6.14
N LEU A 19 -10.22 9.76 5.45
CA LEU A 19 -8.97 10.45 5.70
C LEU A 19 -9.26 11.74 6.47
N LEU A 20 -8.61 11.93 7.61
CA LEU A 20 -8.74 13.13 8.43
C LEU A 20 -7.38 13.80 8.57
N GLN A 21 -7.29 15.04 8.10
CA GLN A 21 -6.12 15.89 8.34
C GLN A 21 -6.40 16.75 9.59
N THR A 22 -5.52 16.66 10.57
CA THR A 22 -5.55 17.48 11.79
C THR A 22 -4.51 18.60 11.70
N ASP A 23 -4.65 19.61 12.55
CA ASP A 23 -3.61 20.63 12.71
C ASP A 23 -2.31 20.00 13.22
N GLY A 24 -1.18 20.29 12.55
CA GLY A 24 0.12 19.74 12.91
C GLY A 24 0.92 19.19 11.72
N GLN A 25 1.94 18.39 12.03
CA GLN A 25 2.76 17.74 11.01
C GLN A 25 1.99 16.57 10.39
N ALA A 26 1.98 16.51 9.05
CA ALA A 26 1.42 15.37 8.35
C ALA A 26 2.33 14.14 8.55
N ILE A 27 1.72 13.01 8.92
CA ILE A 27 2.41 11.75 9.16
C ILE A 27 1.96 10.74 8.11
N MET A 28 2.92 10.04 7.51
CA MET A 28 2.65 9.00 6.52
C MET A 28 1.91 7.82 7.17
N PRO A 29 0.69 7.48 6.75
CA PRO A 29 0.01 6.28 7.23
C PRO A 29 0.63 5.02 6.61
N ASP A 30 0.30 3.87 7.21
CA ASP A 30 0.49 2.58 6.55
C ASP A 30 -0.57 2.42 5.46
N VAL A 31 -0.11 2.44 4.20
CA VAL A 31 -0.96 2.31 3.02
C VAL A 31 -0.99 0.88 2.47
N THR A 32 -0.41 -0.10 3.17
CA THR A 32 -0.47 -1.51 2.78
C THR A 32 -1.92 -1.99 2.68
N GLY A 33 -2.25 -2.66 1.58
CA GLY A 33 -3.60 -3.11 1.27
C GLY A 33 -4.55 -2.01 0.79
N TRP A 34 -4.09 -0.77 0.60
CA TRP A 34 -4.93 0.29 0.03
C TRP A 34 -5.06 0.12 -1.48
N SER A 35 -6.21 0.50 -2.01
CA SER A 35 -6.38 0.60 -3.46
C SER A 35 -5.60 1.80 -3.99
N LEU A 36 -5.23 1.76 -5.28
CA LEU A 36 -4.64 2.94 -5.95
C LEU A 36 -5.50 4.20 -5.74
N ARG A 37 -6.83 4.05 -5.76
CA ARG A 37 -7.78 5.15 -5.53
C ARG A 37 -7.56 5.80 -4.16
N ASP A 38 -7.38 5.01 -3.11
CA ASP A 38 -7.21 5.55 -1.76
C ASP A 38 -5.84 6.23 -1.59
N VAL A 39 -4.80 5.69 -2.24
CA VAL A 39 -3.49 6.36 -2.30
C VAL A 39 -3.57 7.70 -3.01
N MET A 40 -4.30 7.80 -4.12
CA MET A 40 -4.50 9.07 -4.82
C MET A 40 -5.24 10.08 -3.94
N LYS A 41 -6.31 9.67 -3.23
CA LYS A 41 -7.01 10.53 -2.26
C LYS A 41 -6.06 11.06 -1.17
N LEU A 42 -5.17 10.22 -0.65
CA LEU A 42 -4.16 10.61 0.35
C LEU A 42 -3.15 11.60 -0.23
N ALA A 43 -2.66 11.34 -1.44
CA ALA A 43 -1.71 12.22 -2.11
C ALA A 43 -2.33 13.60 -2.37
N ASP A 44 -3.59 13.65 -2.81
CA ASP A 44 -4.31 14.91 -3.02
C ASP A 44 -4.51 15.68 -1.71
N LEU A 45 -4.91 14.99 -0.63
CA LEU A 45 -5.11 15.58 0.69
C LEU A 45 -3.82 16.20 1.25
N LEU A 46 -2.71 15.46 1.15
CA LEU A 46 -1.41 15.87 1.68
C LEU A 46 -0.55 16.68 0.68
N GLN A 47 -1.09 16.94 -0.51
CA GLN A 47 -0.40 17.58 -1.64
C GLN A 47 0.93 16.91 -2.01
N LEU A 48 0.95 15.58 -1.99
CA LEU A 48 2.11 14.76 -2.38
C LEU A 48 2.14 14.54 -3.90
N LYS A 49 3.29 14.11 -4.40
CA LYS A 49 3.47 13.70 -5.80
C LYS A 49 3.46 12.18 -5.90
N PRO A 50 2.34 11.56 -6.30
CA PRO A 50 2.25 10.11 -6.39
C PRO A 50 2.95 9.58 -7.63
N SER A 51 3.63 8.45 -7.45
CA SER A 51 4.13 7.57 -8.50
C SER A 51 3.78 6.13 -8.10
N PHE A 52 3.46 5.31 -9.09
CA PHE A 52 3.03 3.95 -8.81
C PHE A 52 3.53 2.95 -9.84
N ILE A 53 3.74 1.72 -9.39
CA ILE A 53 4.18 0.60 -10.22
C ILE A 53 3.17 -0.54 -10.06
N GLY A 54 2.69 -1.09 -11.18
CA GLY A 54 1.74 -2.19 -11.17
C GLY A 54 0.29 -1.74 -11.03
N SER A 55 -0.55 -2.63 -10.51
CA SER A 55 -2.00 -2.39 -10.36
C SER A 55 -2.60 -3.26 -9.26
N GLY A 56 -3.70 -2.83 -8.67
CA GLY A 56 -4.39 -3.56 -7.58
C GLY A 56 -4.24 -2.84 -6.25
N TYR A 57 -3.67 -3.54 -5.27
CA TYR A 57 -3.51 -3.05 -3.90
C TYR A 57 -2.03 -2.86 -3.57
N VAL A 58 -1.73 -1.84 -2.76
CA VAL A 58 -0.36 -1.54 -2.33
C VAL A 58 0.18 -2.68 -1.48
N PHE A 59 1.39 -3.15 -1.80
CA PHE A 59 2.15 -4.07 -0.95
C PHE A 59 3.48 -3.47 -0.48
N ARG A 60 3.92 -2.35 -1.07
CA ARG A 60 5.15 -1.64 -0.69
C ARG A 60 4.97 -0.14 -0.89
N GLN A 61 5.47 0.64 0.07
CA GLN A 61 5.56 2.10 0.03
C GLN A 61 7.00 2.54 0.28
N ASN A 62 7.44 3.64 -0.35
CA ASN A 62 8.82 4.15 -0.17
C ASN A 62 9.00 4.94 1.14
N ILE A 63 7.98 5.66 1.60
CA ILE A 63 8.01 6.44 2.84
C ILE A 63 7.51 5.55 3.97
N SER A 64 8.33 5.33 5.01
CA SER A 64 7.95 4.48 6.14
C SER A 64 6.71 5.01 6.87
N PRO A 65 5.80 4.13 7.33
CA PRO A 65 4.71 4.53 8.21
C PRO A 65 5.23 5.28 9.45
N GLY A 66 4.55 6.36 9.84
CA GLY A 66 4.98 7.20 10.95
C GLY A 66 6.00 8.28 10.60
N ALA A 67 6.54 8.30 9.38
CA ALA A 67 7.43 9.36 8.95
C ALA A 67 6.67 10.69 8.74
N VAL A 68 7.33 11.81 9.04
CA VAL A 68 6.80 13.14 8.73
C VAL A 68 6.91 13.39 7.23
N VAL A 69 5.82 13.82 6.61
CA VAL A 69 5.75 14.18 5.18
C VAL A 69 5.42 15.64 5.00
N LYS A 70 5.92 16.22 3.91
CA LYS A 70 5.69 17.61 3.52
C LYS A 70 5.01 17.67 2.16
N GLN A 71 4.36 18.79 1.90
CA GLN A 71 3.79 19.07 0.59
C GLN A 71 4.87 18.93 -0.49
N HIS A 72 4.50 18.35 -1.62
CA HIS A 72 5.35 18.07 -2.78
C HIS A 72 6.37 16.94 -2.60
N ASP A 73 6.37 16.22 -1.48
CA ASP A 73 7.16 14.99 -1.33
C ASP A 73 6.68 13.92 -2.31
N TYR A 74 7.61 13.08 -2.77
CA TYR A 74 7.31 11.99 -3.70
C TYR A 74 6.96 10.72 -2.95
N ILE A 75 5.72 10.26 -3.14
CA ILE A 75 5.26 8.96 -2.65
C ILE A 75 5.29 7.97 -3.83
N ILE A 76 6.01 6.87 -3.65
CA ILE A 76 6.10 5.76 -4.59
C ILE A 76 5.47 4.54 -3.94
N VAL A 77 4.49 3.96 -4.61
CA VAL A 77 3.83 2.72 -4.17
C VAL A 77 3.92 1.63 -5.23
N GLU A 78 4.12 0.39 -4.78
CA GLU A 78 4.05 -0.78 -5.65
C GLU A 78 2.75 -1.54 -5.37
N LEU A 79 2.06 -1.92 -6.43
CA LEU A 79 0.74 -2.54 -6.37
C LEU A 79 0.73 -3.91 -7.04
N ALA A 80 0.04 -4.85 -6.39
CA ALA A 80 -0.19 -6.20 -6.90
C ALA A 80 -1.69 -6.51 -6.93
N LYS A 81 -2.10 -7.31 -7.92
CA LYS A 81 -3.48 -7.78 -8.03
C LYS A 81 -3.73 -8.90 -7.01
N PRO A 82 -4.94 -8.99 -6.41
CA PRO A 82 -5.31 -10.03 -5.45
C PRO A 82 -5.15 -11.45 -5.97
N SER A 83 -5.26 -11.66 -7.28
CA SER A 83 -5.14 -12.98 -7.90
C SER A 83 -3.71 -13.56 -7.87
N HIS A 84 -2.75 -12.90 -7.23
CA HIS A 84 -1.36 -13.35 -7.06
C HIS A 84 -0.79 -13.11 -5.64
N ILE A 85 -1.62 -12.84 -4.61
CA ILE A 85 -1.10 -12.65 -3.24
C ILE A 85 -0.71 -13.95 -2.55
N ASP A 86 -1.07 -15.11 -3.11
CA ASP A 86 -0.69 -16.41 -2.57
C ASP A 86 0.77 -16.80 -2.88
N GLU A 87 1.46 -16.15 -3.83
CA GLU A 87 2.78 -16.61 -4.29
C GLU A 87 3.97 -15.66 -4.01
N LYS A 88 3.75 -14.47 -3.46
CA LYS A 88 4.84 -13.46 -3.30
C LYS A 88 5.21 -13.05 -1.87
N GLN A 89 4.67 -13.70 -0.85
CA GLN A 89 5.12 -13.49 0.55
C GLN A 89 6.29 -14.39 0.97
N GLN A 90 6.92 -15.13 0.04
CA GLN A 90 7.97 -16.11 0.38
C GLN A 90 9.40 -15.72 -0.05
N THR A 91 9.66 -14.54 -0.60
CA THR A 91 11.01 -14.19 -1.13
C THR A 91 11.70 -12.98 -0.49
N ASP A 92 11.33 -12.54 0.71
CA ASP A 92 12.04 -11.44 1.40
C ASP A 92 12.44 -11.78 2.86
N THR A 93 12.66 -13.07 3.20
CA THR A 93 13.17 -13.49 4.52
C THR A 93 14.48 -14.31 4.46
N GLU A 94 15.13 -14.42 3.30
CA GLU A 94 16.43 -15.12 3.17
C GLU A 94 17.51 -14.24 2.55
N GLN A 95 17.82 -13.08 3.14
CA GLN A 95 19.13 -12.43 2.96
C GLN A 95 19.60 -11.72 4.22
N GLN A 96 19.65 -12.43 5.36
CA GLN A 96 20.55 -12.04 6.44
C GLN A 96 20.86 -13.22 7.37
N VAL A 97 21.76 -14.12 6.97
CA VAL A 97 22.64 -14.85 7.91
C VAL A 97 23.89 -15.35 7.20
N ASP A 98 25.04 -15.06 7.83
CA ASP A 98 26.36 -15.65 7.68
C ASP A 98 27.06 -15.62 6.31
N GLY A 99 27.93 -14.64 6.17
CA GLY A 99 29.27 -14.96 5.72
C GLY A 99 30.13 -15.33 6.94
N PRO A 100 30.91 -16.42 6.85
CA PRO A 100 32.21 -16.45 7.48
C PRO A 100 33.30 -16.60 6.42
N VAL A 101 34.20 -15.63 6.50
CA VAL A 101 35.65 -15.74 6.31
C VAL A 101 36.22 -17.13 6.66
N ASP A 102 36.69 -17.87 5.65
CA ASP A 102 38.09 -18.33 5.43
C ASP A 102 38.17 -18.97 4.03
#